data_AF-A0A842N080-F1
#
_entry.id   AF-A0A842N080-F1
#
_cell.length_a   1.000
_cell.length_b   1.000
_cell.length_c   1.000
_cell.angle_alpha   90.00
_cell.angle_beta   90.00
_cell.angle_gamma   90.00
#
_symmetry.space_group_name_H-M   'P 1'
#
loop_
_entity.id
_entity.type
_entity.pdbx_description
1 polymer ?
#
loop_
_entity_poly.entity_id
_entity_poly.type
_entity_poly.pdbx_seq_one_letter_code
_entity_poly.pdbx_strand_id
1 'polypeptide(L)'
;MKNVEENSYQMNTINDAILLRNRIIDLMEQAENETDPILRKALLRIVIVGGGFAGVETAGELNDFISDVSEYYPSISENDVKVTLIEATTEILNGFPQKLANFAKEKLVERGINVILDAGVTSFDGKEVLLKSSSKSNKVLLSDSSQQKGHSRLVEINSISSRTLVWTAGVTPIDLVKESLFRTHKGRILVNEYLQVPQFPEVFAIGDCSTFDPALSMKPFPPTAQIAEAHAKIAANNLKELVCGGKMTKFDYSWKGQSAIIGKRTGIASFFGINISGFLAYLLWRNLYLSKIRSSDKKFRVWLDWTLDLFFKRDISRLKIIEKDPPRDYKELDEVDDVW
;
A
#
# COMPACT_ATOMS: atom_id res chain seq x y z
N MET A 1 2.00 19.80 0.74
CA MET A 1 1.52 18.47 1.18
C MET A 1 0.17 18.51 1.88
N LYS A 2 -0.16 19.44 2.79
CA LYS A 2 -1.49 19.50 3.45
C LYS A 2 -2.67 19.38 2.47
N ASN A 3 -2.62 20.12 1.35
CA ASN A 3 -3.62 20.02 0.30
C ASN A 3 -3.73 18.63 -0.34
N VAL A 4 -2.62 17.88 -0.48
CA VAL A 4 -2.65 16.48 -0.93
C VAL A 4 -3.34 15.59 0.09
N GLU A 5 -3.01 15.75 1.36
CA GLU A 5 -3.58 14.96 2.47
C GLU A 5 -5.10 15.15 2.57
N GLU A 6 -5.59 16.37 2.39
CA GLU A 6 -7.03 16.69 2.43
C GLU A 6 -7.82 16.14 1.23
N ASN A 7 -7.19 16.02 0.05
CA ASN A 7 -7.89 15.70 -1.20
C ASN A 7 -7.62 14.28 -1.74
N SER A 8 -6.62 13.57 -1.22
CA SER A 8 -6.25 12.23 -1.69
C SER A 8 -6.95 11.12 -0.91
N TYR A 9 -7.11 9.97 -1.57
CA TYR A 9 -7.55 8.72 -0.96
C TYR A 9 -6.35 7.96 -0.43
N GLN A 10 -6.50 7.30 0.73
CA GLN A 10 -5.49 6.39 1.24
C GLN A 10 -5.80 4.93 0.82
N MET A 11 -4.93 4.00 1.22
CA MET A 11 -5.15 2.56 1.10
C MET A 11 -4.56 1.84 2.32
N ASN A 12 -4.95 2.30 3.52
CA ASN A 12 -4.41 1.78 4.79
C ASN A 12 -5.39 0.86 5.52
N THR A 13 -6.68 1.09 5.32
CA THR A 13 -7.77 0.40 6.02
C THR A 13 -8.79 -0.18 5.04
N ILE A 14 -9.66 -1.07 5.56
CA ILE A 14 -10.79 -1.60 4.79
C ILE A 14 -11.73 -0.48 4.33
N ASN A 15 -11.91 0.55 5.16
CA ASN A 15 -12.74 1.70 4.82
C ASN A 15 -12.16 2.49 3.66
N ASP A 16 -10.84 2.68 3.61
CA ASP A 16 -10.18 3.37 2.50
C ASP A 16 -10.43 2.64 1.18
N ALA A 17 -10.34 1.29 1.20
CA ALA A 17 -10.63 0.47 0.03
C ALA A 17 -12.09 0.59 -0.43
N ILE A 18 -13.05 0.59 0.50
CA ILE A 18 -14.48 0.78 0.21
C ILE A 18 -14.73 2.18 -0.37
N LEU A 19 -14.17 3.22 0.24
CA LEU A 19 -14.28 4.61 -0.22
C LEU A 19 -13.74 4.76 -1.63
N LEU A 20 -12.54 4.24 -1.89
CA LEU A 20 -11.93 4.30 -3.22
C LEU A 20 -12.78 3.57 -4.26
N ARG A 21 -13.25 2.35 -3.96
CA ARG A 21 -14.11 1.59 -4.88
C ARG A 21 -15.40 2.35 -5.22
N ASN A 22 -16.11 2.84 -4.19
CA ASN A 22 -17.33 3.62 -4.40
C ASN A 22 -17.05 4.91 -5.18
N ARG A 23 -15.90 5.56 -4.96
CA ARG A 23 -15.50 6.74 -5.71
C ARG A 23 -15.25 6.44 -7.19
N ILE A 24 -14.62 5.31 -7.51
CA ILE A 24 -14.41 4.94 -8.92
C ILE A 24 -15.76 4.71 -9.61
N ILE A 25 -16.68 4.00 -8.96
CA ILE A 25 -18.04 3.79 -9.49
C ILE A 25 -18.74 5.14 -9.73
N ASP A 26 -18.72 6.03 -8.75
CA ASP A 26 -19.28 7.39 -8.84
C ASP A 26 -18.69 8.22 -9.99
N LEU A 27 -17.38 8.13 -10.22
CA LEU A 27 -16.71 8.83 -11.31
C LEU A 27 -17.03 8.25 -12.68
N MET A 28 -17.20 6.93 -12.79
CA MET A 28 -17.63 6.29 -14.04
C MET A 28 -19.08 6.68 -14.38
N GLU A 29 -19.99 6.71 -13.40
CA GLU A 29 -21.36 7.18 -13.57
C GLU A 29 -21.42 8.66 -13.99
N GLN A 30 -20.61 9.52 -13.38
CA GLN A 30 -20.50 10.94 -13.79
C GLN A 30 -19.94 11.07 -15.20
N ALA A 31 -18.88 10.33 -15.52
CA ALA A 31 -18.26 10.38 -16.84
C ALA A 31 -19.21 9.88 -17.94
N GLU A 32 -20.04 8.87 -17.68
CA GLU A 32 -21.05 8.35 -18.61
C GLU A 32 -22.05 9.44 -19.03
N ASN A 33 -22.38 10.34 -18.10
CA ASN A 33 -23.32 11.44 -18.31
C ASN A 33 -22.64 12.77 -18.70
N GLU A 34 -21.32 12.81 -18.76
CA GLU A 34 -20.57 14.04 -19.02
C GLU A 34 -20.42 14.31 -20.52
N THR A 35 -20.74 15.53 -20.93
CA THR A 35 -20.70 15.98 -22.32
C THR A 35 -19.44 16.80 -22.64
N ASP A 36 -18.84 17.45 -21.64
CA ASP A 36 -17.55 18.12 -21.82
C ASP A 36 -16.42 17.07 -21.92
N PRO A 37 -15.77 16.92 -23.08
CA PRO A 37 -14.71 15.93 -23.27
C PRO A 37 -13.50 16.15 -22.36
N ILE A 38 -13.23 17.40 -21.95
CA ILE A 38 -12.10 17.72 -21.06
C ILE A 38 -12.40 17.20 -19.65
N LEU A 39 -13.59 17.53 -19.13
CA LEU A 39 -14.02 17.10 -17.81
C LEU A 39 -14.20 15.58 -17.75
N ARG A 40 -14.82 14.97 -18.78
CA ARG A 40 -14.98 13.52 -18.91
C ARG A 40 -13.63 12.81 -18.80
N LYS A 41 -12.61 13.30 -19.50
CA LYS A 41 -11.25 12.74 -19.44
C LYS A 41 -10.60 12.91 -18.06
N ALA A 42 -10.89 13.99 -17.35
CA ALA A 42 -10.38 14.21 -16.00
C ALA A 42 -11.05 13.28 -14.95
N LEU A 43 -12.34 12.96 -15.13
CA LEU A 43 -13.08 11.99 -14.30
C LEU A 43 -12.52 10.57 -14.46
N LEU A 44 -12.10 10.21 -15.69
CA LEU A 44 -11.58 8.88 -16.04
C LEU A 44 -10.06 8.73 -15.89
N ARG A 45 -9.38 9.74 -15.33
CA ARG A 45 -7.96 9.63 -14.96
C ARG A 45 -7.86 9.36 -13.47
N ILE A 46 -7.05 8.36 -13.13
CA ILE A 46 -6.78 7.98 -11.76
C ILE A 46 -5.26 7.96 -11.56
N VAL A 47 -4.79 8.70 -10.57
CA VAL A 47 -3.36 8.78 -10.25
C VAL A 47 -3.10 8.06 -8.94
N ILE A 48 -2.08 7.20 -8.92
CA ILE A 48 -1.65 6.44 -7.74
C ILE A 48 -0.21 6.82 -7.46
N VAL A 49 0.08 7.23 -6.23
CA VAL A 49 1.40 7.70 -5.80
C VAL A 49 2.06 6.64 -4.93
N GLY A 50 3.28 6.25 -5.29
CA GLY A 50 4.10 5.25 -4.61
C GLY A 50 4.20 3.96 -5.41
N GLY A 51 5.36 3.71 -6.01
CA GLY A 51 5.71 2.48 -6.71
C GLY A 51 6.15 1.34 -5.79
N GLY A 52 5.84 1.39 -4.49
CA GLY A 52 6.03 0.28 -3.56
C GLY A 52 4.99 -0.83 -3.78
N PHE A 53 5.03 -1.87 -2.93
CA PHE A 53 4.10 -3.01 -3.01
C PHE A 53 2.63 -2.55 -3.05
N ALA A 54 2.22 -1.71 -2.09
CA ALA A 54 0.84 -1.25 -1.98
C ALA A 54 0.34 -0.50 -3.24
N GLY A 55 1.14 0.41 -3.80
CA GLY A 55 0.72 1.16 -4.97
C GLY A 55 0.75 0.35 -6.26
N VAL A 56 1.69 -0.57 -6.42
CA VAL A 56 1.72 -1.53 -7.54
C VAL A 56 0.50 -2.46 -7.50
N GLU A 57 0.18 -3.02 -6.33
CA GLU A 57 -1.01 -3.86 -6.13
C GLU A 57 -2.29 -3.05 -6.36
N THR A 58 -2.37 -1.84 -5.80
CA THR A 58 -3.52 -0.94 -6.00
C THR A 58 -3.71 -0.60 -7.48
N ALA A 59 -2.64 -0.28 -8.21
CA ALA A 59 -2.73 0.04 -9.63
C ALA A 59 -3.21 -1.14 -10.47
N GLY A 60 -2.67 -2.34 -10.22
CA GLY A 60 -3.09 -3.56 -10.89
C GLY A 60 -4.56 -3.90 -10.61
N GLU A 61 -4.96 -3.90 -9.35
CA GLU A 61 -6.32 -4.28 -8.94
C GLU A 61 -7.38 -3.26 -9.36
N LEU A 62 -7.04 -1.97 -9.35
CA LEU A 62 -7.95 -0.92 -9.80
C LEU A 62 -8.15 -0.98 -11.31
N ASN A 63 -7.07 -1.20 -12.08
CA ASN A 63 -7.16 -1.37 -13.53
C ASN A 63 -8.00 -2.60 -13.90
N ASP A 64 -7.85 -3.70 -13.16
CA ASP A 64 -8.70 -4.89 -13.32
C ASP A 64 -10.16 -4.59 -13.00
N PHE A 65 -10.43 -3.92 -11.87
CA PHE A 65 -11.79 -3.54 -11.49
C PHE A 65 -12.46 -2.68 -12.56
N ILE A 66 -11.77 -1.67 -13.09
CA ILE A 66 -12.28 -0.79 -14.14
C ILE A 66 -12.63 -1.57 -15.42
N SER A 67 -11.75 -2.48 -15.84
CA SER A 67 -11.99 -3.36 -17.00
C SER A 67 -13.18 -4.30 -16.77
N ASP A 68 -13.34 -4.80 -15.54
CA ASP A 68 -14.47 -5.68 -15.22
C ASP A 68 -15.80 -4.92 -15.24
N VAL A 69 -15.82 -3.67 -14.74
CA VAL A 69 -17.06 -2.89 -14.62
C VAL A 69 -17.36 -1.98 -15.82
N SER A 70 -16.44 -1.81 -16.78
CA SER A 70 -16.68 -0.96 -17.95
C SER A 70 -17.86 -1.45 -18.81
N GLU A 71 -18.21 -2.75 -18.73
CA GLU A 71 -19.38 -3.29 -19.43
C GLU A 71 -20.73 -2.67 -18.99
N TYR A 72 -20.77 -2.11 -17.77
CA TYR A 72 -21.97 -1.43 -17.26
C TYR A 72 -22.10 0.03 -17.74
N TYR A 73 -21.09 0.56 -18.45
CA TYR A 73 -21.03 1.96 -18.90
C TYR A 73 -20.83 2.03 -20.42
N PRO A 74 -21.90 1.95 -21.23
CA PRO A 74 -21.81 1.78 -22.68
C PRO A 74 -21.04 2.88 -23.42
N SER A 75 -21.01 4.11 -22.89
CA SER A 75 -20.28 5.21 -23.52
C SER A 75 -18.79 5.22 -23.16
N ILE A 76 -18.36 4.47 -22.14
CA ILE A 76 -16.98 4.43 -21.66
C ILE A 76 -16.30 3.15 -22.14
N SER A 77 -15.30 3.30 -23.01
CA SER A 77 -14.44 2.19 -23.38
C SER A 77 -13.33 1.98 -22.34
N GLU A 78 -12.78 0.76 -22.27
CA GLU A 78 -11.62 0.46 -21.42
C GLU A 78 -10.42 1.41 -21.67
N ASN A 79 -10.29 1.90 -22.91
CA ASN A 79 -9.19 2.78 -23.31
C ASN A 79 -9.37 4.23 -22.83
N ASP A 80 -10.58 4.65 -22.47
CA ASP A 80 -10.87 6.00 -21.99
C ASP A 80 -10.35 6.20 -20.56
N VAL A 81 -10.33 5.12 -19.77
CA VAL A 81 -9.86 5.15 -18.40
C VAL A 81 -8.34 5.01 -18.36
N LYS A 82 -7.68 5.90 -17.61
CA LYS A 82 -6.22 5.93 -17.50
C LYS A 82 -5.78 5.89 -16.05
N VAL A 83 -5.26 4.74 -15.65
CA VAL A 83 -4.55 4.57 -14.38
C VAL A 83 -3.08 4.95 -14.58
N THR A 84 -2.58 5.86 -13.73
CA THR A 84 -1.17 6.31 -13.77
C THR A 84 -0.53 6.08 -12.40
N LEU A 85 0.51 5.25 -12.37
CA LEU A 85 1.36 5.02 -11.20
C LEU A 85 2.54 5.98 -11.24
N ILE A 86 2.76 6.73 -10.15
CA ILE A 86 3.84 7.70 -10.01
C ILE A 86 4.77 7.27 -8.89
N GLU A 87 6.07 7.20 -9.16
CA GLU A 87 7.11 6.90 -8.18
C GLU A 87 8.25 7.93 -8.25
N ALA A 88 8.74 8.32 -7.07
CA ALA A 88 9.77 9.33 -6.93
C ALA A 88 11.16 8.82 -7.33
N THR A 89 11.42 7.53 -7.22
CA THR A 89 12.67 6.90 -7.67
C THR A 89 12.61 6.50 -9.16
N THR A 90 13.72 6.02 -9.69
CA THR A 90 13.85 5.55 -11.07
C THR A 90 13.30 4.14 -11.30
N GLU A 91 12.70 3.50 -10.28
CA GLU A 91 12.19 2.13 -10.36
C GLU A 91 11.05 1.86 -9.38
N ILE A 92 10.16 0.93 -9.73
CA ILE A 92 9.16 0.42 -8.79
C ILE A 92 9.75 -0.69 -7.92
N LEU A 93 9.12 -0.96 -6.78
CA LEU A 93 9.45 -2.05 -5.87
C LEU A 93 10.92 -2.01 -5.42
N ASN A 94 11.39 -0.82 -5.01
CA ASN A 94 12.75 -0.64 -4.51
C ASN A 94 13.06 -1.64 -3.37
N GLY A 95 14.21 -2.31 -3.45
CA GLY A 95 14.59 -3.42 -2.57
C GLY A 95 14.08 -4.81 -3.00
N PHE A 96 13.38 -4.90 -4.12
CA PHE A 96 13.00 -6.15 -4.77
C PHE A 96 14.02 -6.56 -5.85
N PRO A 97 14.17 -7.85 -6.20
CA PRO A 97 15.07 -8.25 -7.28
C PRO A 97 14.73 -7.53 -8.60
N GLN A 98 15.70 -6.83 -9.19
CA GLN A 98 15.52 -5.97 -10.37
C GLN A 98 14.75 -6.65 -11.51
N LYS A 99 15.07 -7.91 -11.81
CA LYS A 99 14.42 -8.67 -12.88
C LYS A 99 12.91 -8.79 -12.65
N LEU A 100 12.48 -8.98 -11.41
CA LEU A 100 11.06 -9.08 -11.08
C LEU A 100 10.38 -7.71 -11.03
N ALA A 101 11.07 -6.67 -10.55
CA ALA A 101 10.56 -5.29 -10.60
C ALA A 101 10.35 -4.83 -12.04
N ASN A 102 11.28 -5.11 -12.94
CA ASN A 102 11.16 -4.83 -14.37
C ASN A 102 10.01 -5.62 -15.01
N PHE A 103 9.90 -6.93 -14.70
CA PHE A 103 8.77 -7.74 -15.14
C PHE A 103 7.43 -7.16 -14.68
N ALA A 104 7.34 -6.71 -13.42
CA ALA A 104 6.14 -6.07 -12.89
C ALA A 104 5.80 -4.79 -13.67
N LYS A 105 6.78 -3.92 -13.87
CA LYS A 105 6.62 -2.67 -14.65
C LYS A 105 6.12 -2.96 -16.05
N GLU A 106 6.75 -3.90 -16.76
CA GLU A 106 6.36 -4.30 -18.11
C GLU A 106 4.92 -4.81 -18.14
N LYS A 107 4.51 -5.64 -17.17
CA LYS A 107 3.13 -6.14 -17.10
C LYS A 107 2.10 -5.08 -16.78
N LEU A 108 2.42 -4.10 -15.93
CA LEU A 108 1.53 -2.95 -15.70
C LEU A 108 1.33 -2.15 -16.99
N VAL A 109 2.43 -1.86 -17.70
CA VAL A 109 2.41 -1.09 -18.95
C VAL A 109 1.67 -1.84 -20.07
N GLU A 110 1.91 -3.15 -20.22
CA GLU A 110 1.20 -4.02 -21.16
C GLU A 110 -0.33 -4.00 -20.94
N ARG A 111 -0.77 -3.69 -19.71
CA ARG A 111 -2.19 -3.63 -19.31
C ARG A 111 -2.79 -2.23 -19.39
N GLY A 112 -2.06 -1.27 -19.94
CA GLY A 112 -2.54 0.11 -20.13
C GLY A 112 -2.32 1.03 -18.93
N ILE A 113 -1.61 0.58 -17.89
CA ILE A 113 -1.23 1.45 -16.77
C ILE A 113 -0.01 2.27 -17.17
N ASN A 114 -0.12 3.59 -17.09
CA ASN A 114 1.01 4.48 -17.28
C ASN A 114 1.90 4.44 -16.03
N VAL A 115 3.21 4.34 -16.21
CA VAL A 115 4.18 4.39 -15.11
C VAL A 115 5.08 5.60 -15.30
N ILE A 116 5.03 6.53 -14.36
CA ILE A 116 5.88 7.72 -14.29
C ILE A 116 6.88 7.51 -13.15
N LEU A 117 8.16 7.47 -13.48
CA LEU A 117 9.27 7.35 -12.54
C LEU A 117 10.05 8.66 -12.48
N ASP A 118 10.89 8.79 -11.47
CA ASP A 118 11.68 10.00 -11.20
C ASP A 118 10.79 11.25 -11.00
N ALA A 119 9.62 11.07 -10.39
CA ALA A 119 8.63 12.12 -10.21
C ALA A 119 7.97 12.09 -8.83
N GLY A 120 8.02 13.19 -8.11
CA GLY A 120 7.30 13.41 -6.86
C GLY A 120 6.04 14.26 -7.07
N VAL A 121 4.94 13.88 -6.44
CA VAL A 121 3.73 14.73 -6.34
C VAL A 121 3.96 15.80 -5.29
N THR A 122 3.64 17.06 -5.62
CA THR A 122 3.84 18.23 -4.75
C THR A 122 2.55 18.87 -4.27
N SER A 123 1.48 18.80 -5.08
CA SER A 123 0.16 19.36 -4.75
C SER A 123 -0.97 18.57 -5.43
N PHE A 124 -2.15 18.59 -4.84
CA PHE A 124 -3.37 18.06 -5.44
C PHE A 124 -4.61 18.73 -4.85
N ASP A 125 -5.29 19.54 -5.64
CA ASP A 125 -6.44 20.35 -5.23
C ASP A 125 -7.81 19.69 -5.46
N GLY A 126 -7.81 18.37 -5.73
CA GLY A 126 -9.00 17.62 -6.13
C GLY A 126 -9.27 17.63 -7.65
N LYS A 127 -8.49 18.38 -8.45
CA LYS A 127 -8.65 18.49 -9.91
C LYS A 127 -7.36 18.34 -10.69
N GLU A 128 -6.25 18.82 -10.14
CA GLU A 128 -4.95 18.83 -10.80
C GLU A 128 -3.85 18.33 -9.87
N VAL A 129 -3.10 17.33 -10.33
CA VAL A 129 -1.94 16.77 -9.63
C VAL A 129 -0.69 17.48 -10.17
N LEU A 130 0.02 18.19 -9.30
CA LEU A 130 1.29 18.85 -9.66
C LEU A 130 2.47 17.92 -9.37
N LEU A 131 3.34 17.78 -10.37
CA LEU A 131 4.51 16.91 -10.33
C LEU A 131 5.80 17.74 -10.35
N LYS A 132 6.83 17.20 -9.72
CA LYS A 132 8.19 17.70 -9.82
C LYS A 132 9.11 16.51 -10.07
N SER A 133 10.00 16.65 -11.05
CA SER A 133 11.06 15.67 -11.26
C SER A 133 11.93 15.54 -10.01
N SER A 134 12.28 14.31 -9.63
CA SER A 134 13.19 14.05 -8.51
C SER A 134 14.64 14.31 -8.91
N SER A 135 14.98 14.18 -10.18
CA SER A 135 16.25 14.60 -10.75
C SER A 135 16.32 16.11 -10.99
N LYS A 136 17.53 16.66 -11.11
CA LYS A 136 17.75 18.07 -11.49
C LYS A 136 17.25 18.41 -12.92
N SER A 137 16.85 17.42 -13.71
CA SER A 137 16.18 17.62 -15.00
C SER A 137 14.70 17.91 -14.81
N ASN A 138 14.11 18.85 -15.56
CA ASN A 138 12.64 19.03 -15.65
C ASN A 138 11.92 17.90 -16.39
N LYS A 139 12.54 16.71 -16.50
CA LYS A 139 12.04 15.57 -17.26
C LYS A 139 11.87 14.37 -16.33
N VAL A 140 10.77 13.66 -16.53
CA VAL A 140 10.39 12.43 -15.84
C VAL A 140 10.43 11.24 -16.81
N LEU A 141 10.50 10.02 -16.28
CA LEU A 141 10.52 8.81 -17.08
C LEU A 141 9.10 8.25 -17.23
N LEU A 142 8.54 8.31 -18.44
CA LEU A 142 7.22 7.75 -18.75
C LEU A 142 7.35 6.44 -19.52
N SER A 143 6.65 5.41 -19.05
CA SER A 143 6.36 4.18 -19.78
C SER A 143 4.85 4.01 -19.93
N ASP A 144 4.40 3.77 -21.16
CA ASP A 144 2.99 3.62 -21.53
C ASP A 144 2.85 2.57 -22.65
N SER A 145 1.62 2.17 -22.97
CA SER A 145 1.33 1.12 -23.95
C SER A 145 1.61 1.53 -25.40
N SER A 146 1.97 2.79 -25.67
CA SER A 146 2.31 3.26 -27.02
C SER A 146 3.73 2.87 -27.45
N GLN A 147 4.55 2.34 -26.53
CA GLN A 147 5.95 2.04 -26.77
C GLN A 147 6.26 0.57 -27.04
N GLN A 148 7.42 0.34 -27.67
CA GLN A 148 8.05 -0.98 -27.67
C GLN A 148 8.36 -1.41 -26.24
N LYS A 149 8.16 -2.70 -25.95
CA LYS A 149 8.36 -3.28 -24.62
C LYS A 149 9.72 -2.87 -24.03
N GLY A 150 9.72 -2.53 -22.75
CA GLY A 150 10.94 -2.26 -21.97
C GLY A 150 11.50 -0.84 -22.05
N HIS A 151 10.92 0.08 -22.84
CA HIS A 151 11.44 1.44 -22.98
C HIS A 151 10.69 2.45 -22.10
N SER A 152 11.43 3.42 -21.58
CA SER A 152 10.93 4.63 -20.91
C SER A 152 11.42 5.84 -21.67
N ARG A 153 10.56 6.83 -21.89
CA ARG A 153 10.96 8.11 -22.52
C ARG A 153 11.08 9.21 -21.48
N LEU A 154 12.01 10.12 -21.72
CA LEU A 154 12.09 11.37 -20.96
C LEU A 154 11.07 12.37 -21.49
N VAL A 155 10.16 12.81 -20.63
CA VAL A 155 9.10 13.76 -20.96
C VAL A 155 9.00 14.84 -19.90
N GLU A 156 8.59 16.03 -20.32
CA GLU A 156 8.28 17.12 -19.39
C GLU A 156 6.79 17.06 -19.07
N ILE A 157 6.46 16.63 -17.85
CA ILE A 157 5.10 16.56 -17.32
C ILE A 157 5.11 17.26 -15.96
N ASN A 158 4.51 18.43 -15.90
CA ASN A 158 4.43 19.23 -14.68
C ASN A 158 3.08 19.08 -13.97
N SER A 159 2.04 18.67 -14.69
CA SER A 159 0.73 18.41 -14.11
C SER A 159 -0.08 17.34 -14.83
N ILE A 160 -1.04 16.74 -14.10
CA ILE A 160 -2.02 15.79 -14.62
C ILE A 160 -3.40 16.18 -14.09
N SER A 161 -4.35 16.47 -14.99
CA SER A 161 -5.74 16.66 -14.58
C SER A 161 -6.39 15.32 -14.25
N SER A 162 -6.82 15.17 -13.00
CA SER A 162 -7.37 13.94 -12.40
C SER A 162 -8.35 14.30 -11.28
N ARG A 163 -9.46 13.58 -11.17
CA ARG A 163 -10.41 13.72 -10.04
C ARG A 163 -10.18 12.72 -8.91
N THR A 164 -9.20 11.84 -9.06
CA THR A 164 -8.78 10.88 -8.03
C THR A 164 -7.27 10.80 -7.95
N LEU A 165 -6.75 11.06 -6.76
CA LEU A 165 -5.37 10.76 -6.36
C LEU A 165 -5.41 9.75 -5.22
N VAL A 166 -4.72 8.63 -5.36
CA VAL A 166 -4.54 7.62 -4.32
C VAL A 166 -3.12 7.71 -3.80
N TRP A 167 -2.95 7.96 -2.51
CA TRP A 167 -1.65 8.07 -1.86
C TRP A 167 -1.28 6.77 -1.15
N THR A 168 -0.27 6.09 -1.67
CA THR A 168 0.29 4.85 -1.10
C THR A 168 1.77 4.98 -0.72
N ALA A 169 2.32 6.19 -0.84
CA ALA A 169 3.74 6.46 -0.66
C ALA A 169 4.07 6.89 0.77
N GLY A 170 4.88 6.07 1.45
CA GLY A 170 5.40 6.39 2.77
C GLY A 170 4.35 6.27 3.88
N VAL A 171 4.83 5.93 5.08
CA VAL A 171 4.03 5.90 6.31
C VAL A 171 4.52 7.01 7.22
N THR A 172 3.58 7.82 7.70
CA THR A 172 3.86 8.89 8.67
C THR A 172 3.58 8.36 10.06
N PRO A 173 4.41 8.68 11.06
CA PRO A 173 4.11 8.37 12.45
C PRO A 173 2.74 8.94 12.86
N ILE A 174 2.01 8.18 13.66
CA ILE A 174 0.76 8.66 14.29
C ILE A 174 1.09 9.69 15.38
N ASP A 175 0.17 10.62 15.64
CA ASP A 175 0.41 11.72 16.58
C ASP A 175 0.64 11.23 18.01
N LEU A 176 -0.02 10.14 18.43
CA LEU A 176 0.26 9.47 19.70
C LEU A 176 1.74 9.13 19.90
N VAL A 177 2.45 8.73 18.84
CA VAL A 177 3.90 8.44 18.93
C VAL A 177 4.71 9.74 18.94
N LYS A 178 4.32 10.74 18.15
CA LYS A 178 5.01 12.04 18.10
C LYS A 178 4.92 12.81 19.42
N GLU A 179 3.77 12.73 20.08
CA GLU A 179 3.44 13.40 21.33
C GLU A 179 3.87 12.58 22.56
N SER A 180 4.36 11.35 22.36
CA SER A 180 4.84 10.51 23.45
C SER A 180 6.16 11.00 24.04
N LEU A 181 6.43 10.58 25.28
CA LEU A 181 7.70 10.82 25.97
C LEU A 181 8.86 9.96 25.45
N PHE A 182 8.59 9.02 24.53
CA PHE A 182 9.59 8.08 24.05
C PHE A 182 10.57 8.74 23.09
N ARG A 183 11.85 8.39 23.21
CA ARG A 183 12.84 8.78 22.19
C ARG A 183 12.48 8.15 20.85
N THR A 184 12.50 8.97 19.80
CA THR A 184 12.21 8.51 18.44
C THR A 184 13.38 8.78 17.48
N HIS A 185 13.48 7.97 16.44
CA HIS A 185 14.35 8.22 15.29
C HIS A 185 13.52 8.12 14.01
N LYS A 186 13.48 9.22 13.22
CA LYS A 186 12.59 9.36 12.06
C LYS A 186 11.12 9.02 12.41
N GLY A 187 10.70 9.42 13.61
CA GLY A 187 9.34 9.24 14.11
C GLY A 187 8.96 7.82 14.53
N ARG A 188 9.94 6.91 14.65
CA ARG A 188 9.75 5.57 15.21
C ARG A 188 10.42 5.47 16.58
N ILE A 189 9.75 4.82 17.53
CA ILE A 189 10.22 4.61 18.91
C ILE A 189 11.51 3.79 18.89
N LEU A 190 12.52 4.25 19.61
CA LEU A 190 13.79 3.54 19.76
C LEU A 190 13.65 2.36 20.70
N VAL A 191 14.06 1.18 20.24
CA VAL A 191 14.06 -0.05 21.03
C VAL A 191 15.43 -0.71 21.09
N ASN A 192 15.66 -1.46 22.17
CA ASN A 192 16.84 -2.30 22.32
C ASN A 192 16.71 -3.64 21.57
N GLU A 193 17.72 -4.50 21.68
CA GLU A 193 17.75 -5.84 21.07
C GLU A 193 16.65 -6.80 21.58
N TYR A 194 15.98 -6.46 22.67
CA TYR A 194 14.85 -7.21 23.23
C TYR A 194 13.48 -6.61 22.88
N LEU A 195 13.46 -5.55 22.05
CA LEU A 195 12.29 -4.77 21.65
C LEU A 195 11.69 -3.89 22.77
N GLN A 196 12.46 -3.63 23.82
CA GLN A 196 12.08 -2.74 24.91
C GLN A 196 12.49 -1.30 24.63
N VAL A 197 11.72 -0.35 25.16
CA VAL A 197 12.13 1.06 25.19
C VAL A 197 13.20 1.23 26.26
N PRO A 198 14.44 1.68 25.93
CA PRO A 198 15.55 1.69 26.89
C PRO A 198 15.30 2.47 28.19
N GLN A 199 14.47 3.51 28.13
CA GLN A 199 14.12 4.36 29.27
C GLN A 199 13.02 3.74 30.15
N PHE A 200 12.27 2.77 29.61
CA PHE A 200 11.10 2.17 30.25
C PHE A 200 11.17 0.65 30.03
N PRO A 201 11.92 -0.10 30.86
CA PRO A 201 12.13 -1.54 30.67
C PRO A 201 10.86 -2.38 30.62
N GLU A 202 9.76 -1.88 31.17
CA GLU A 202 8.45 -2.55 31.15
C GLU A 202 7.66 -2.31 29.86
N VAL A 203 8.12 -1.39 29.00
CA VAL A 203 7.44 -1.00 27.77
C VAL A 203 8.14 -1.61 26.55
N PHE A 204 7.34 -2.26 25.70
CA PHE A 204 7.77 -2.81 24.43
C PHE A 204 7.13 -2.04 23.28
N ALA A 205 7.91 -1.75 22.23
CA ALA A 205 7.41 -1.17 20.99
C ALA A 205 7.75 -2.11 19.83
N ILE A 206 6.75 -2.42 19.00
CA ILE A 206 6.87 -3.43 17.94
C ILE A 206 6.25 -2.98 16.62
N GLY A 207 6.79 -3.50 15.53
CA GLY A 207 6.27 -3.25 14.18
C GLY A 207 6.62 -1.85 13.70
N ASP A 208 5.75 -1.27 12.87
CA ASP A 208 6.04 -0.06 12.10
C ASP A 208 6.28 1.19 12.95
N CYS A 209 5.79 1.21 14.20
CA CYS A 209 6.04 2.31 15.13
C CYS A 209 7.44 2.27 15.79
N SER A 210 8.22 1.21 15.56
CA SER A 210 9.49 0.96 16.26
C SER A 210 10.69 0.90 15.30
N THR A 211 11.87 1.17 15.83
CA THR A 211 13.16 0.95 15.15
C THR A 211 14.24 0.68 16.19
N PHE A 212 15.24 -0.12 15.85
CA PHE A 212 16.40 -0.30 16.73
C PHE A 212 17.14 1.02 16.95
N ASP A 213 17.65 1.21 18.16
CA ASP A 213 18.58 2.30 18.46
C ASP A 213 19.81 2.21 17.53
N PRO A 214 20.13 3.27 16.77
CA PRO A 214 21.32 3.30 15.90
C PRO A 214 22.63 2.96 16.62
N ALA A 215 22.71 3.15 17.95
CA ALA A 215 23.88 2.79 18.75
C ALA A 215 24.12 1.26 18.82
N LEU A 216 23.11 0.42 18.57
CA LEU A 216 23.18 -1.02 18.78
C LEU A 216 23.82 -1.81 17.62
N SER A 217 24.29 -1.16 16.55
CA SER A 217 24.88 -1.82 15.37
C SER A 217 24.00 -2.96 14.80
N MET A 218 22.69 -2.88 15.02
CA MET A 218 21.71 -3.84 14.53
C MET A 218 21.24 -3.47 13.13
N LYS A 219 20.95 -4.47 12.30
CA LYS A 219 20.40 -4.25 10.97
C LYS A 219 18.99 -3.65 11.10
N PRO A 220 18.67 -2.54 10.40
CA PRO A 220 17.31 -2.02 10.39
C PRO A 220 16.36 -3.00 9.70
N PHE A 221 15.11 -3.04 10.17
CA PHE A 221 14.05 -3.85 9.57
C PHE A 221 13.07 -2.98 8.78
N PRO A 222 12.46 -3.53 7.71
CA PRO A 222 11.43 -2.82 6.96
C PRO A 222 10.08 -2.85 7.71
N PRO A 223 9.22 -1.83 7.52
CA PRO A 223 7.87 -1.80 8.09
C PRO A 223 6.98 -2.79 7.34
N THR A 224 6.84 -4.00 7.87
CA THR A 224 6.10 -5.09 7.23
C THR A 224 5.34 -5.90 8.26
N ALA A 225 4.17 -6.44 7.85
CA ALA A 225 3.39 -7.34 8.70
C ALA A 225 4.19 -8.58 9.15
N GLN A 226 5.14 -9.04 8.33
CA GLN A 226 5.97 -10.20 8.65
C GLN A 226 6.93 -9.92 9.82
N ILE A 227 7.54 -8.73 9.83
CA ILE A 227 8.38 -8.24 10.92
C ILE A 227 7.53 -7.95 12.16
N ALA A 228 6.35 -7.33 12.00
CA ALA A 228 5.44 -7.10 13.11
C ALA A 228 5.00 -8.42 13.79
N GLU A 229 4.69 -9.47 13.00
CA GLU A 229 4.36 -10.81 13.53
C GLU A 229 5.54 -11.43 14.29
N ALA A 230 6.76 -11.27 13.77
CA ALA A 230 7.96 -11.76 14.43
C ALA A 230 8.25 -11.01 15.74
N HIS A 231 8.16 -9.68 15.71
CA HIS A 231 8.29 -8.84 16.89
C HIS A 231 7.26 -9.21 17.96
N ALA A 232 6.00 -9.41 17.58
CA ALA A 232 4.94 -9.77 18.52
C ALA A 232 5.25 -11.08 19.27
N LYS A 233 5.79 -12.10 18.59
CA LYS A 233 6.17 -13.37 19.22
C LYS A 233 7.31 -13.20 20.22
N ILE A 234 8.34 -12.45 19.86
CA ILE A 234 9.50 -12.21 20.73
C ILE A 234 9.11 -11.31 21.90
N ALA A 235 8.38 -10.23 21.67
CA ALA A 235 7.90 -9.34 22.72
C ALA A 235 6.97 -10.06 23.71
N ALA A 236 6.04 -10.90 23.24
CA ALA A 236 5.18 -11.69 24.12
C ALA A 236 5.99 -12.67 24.99
N ASN A 237 7.01 -13.32 24.41
CA ASN A 237 7.90 -14.19 25.17
C ASN A 237 8.71 -13.38 26.19
N ASN A 238 9.33 -12.28 25.78
CA ASN A 238 10.14 -11.44 26.68
C ASN A 238 9.31 -10.79 27.79
N LEU A 239 8.05 -10.44 27.52
CA LEU A 239 7.13 -9.94 28.54
C LEU A 239 6.82 -11.02 29.59
N LYS A 240 6.59 -12.27 29.15
CA LYS A 240 6.45 -13.41 30.08
C LYS A 240 7.71 -13.61 30.92
N GLU A 241 8.88 -13.61 30.29
CA GLU A 241 10.15 -13.75 31.00
C GLU A 241 10.40 -12.59 31.98
N LEU A 242 10.01 -11.36 31.63
CA LEU A 242 10.10 -10.19 32.53
C LEU A 242 9.27 -10.41 33.79
N VAL A 243 8.01 -10.84 33.65
CA VAL A 243 7.09 -11.08 34.79
C VAL A 243 7.55 -12.25 35.65
N CYS A 244 8.09 -13.32 35.04
CA CYS A 244 8.53 -14.51 35.75
C CYS A 244 9.98 -14.43 36.27
N GLY A 245 10.70 -13.33 36.03
CA GLY A 245 12.12 -13.19 36.39
C GLY A 245 13.07 -14.10 35.60
N GLY A 246 12.67 -14.50 34.39
CA GLY A 246 13.45 -15.34 33.48
C GLY A 246 14.36 -14.55 32.53
N LYS A 247 14.96 -15.24 31.56
CA LYS A 247 15.97 -14.65 30.65
C LYS A 247 15.35 -14.28 29.31
N MET A 248 15.43 -13.00 28.95
CA MET A 248 14.94 -12.49 27.67
C MET A 248 15.75 -12.98 26.47
N THR A 249 15.07 -13.09 25.34
CA THR A 249 15.62 -13.51 24.05
C THR A 249 15.80 -12.30 23.13
N LYS A 250 16.99 -12.16 22.56
CA LYS A 250 17.29 -11.11 21.58
C LYS A 250 16.48 -11.33 20.30
N PHE A 251 16.04 -10.26 19.67
CA PHE A 251 15.39 -10.34 18.38
C PHE A 251 16.41 -10.67 17.29
N ASP A 252 16.23 -11.83 16.68
CA ASP A 252 16.91 -12.24 15.47
C ASP A 252 15.87 -12.76 14.47
N TYR A 253 15.88 -12.19 13.26
CA TYR A 253 14.89 -12.49 12.25
C TYR A 253 15.51 -12.77 10.89
N SER A 254 15.27 -13.99 10.41
CA SER A 254 15.61 -14.38 9.05
C SER A 254 14.46 -14.05 8.09
N TRP A 255 14.78 -13.25 7.07
CA TRP A 255 13.84 -12.83 6.05
C TRP A 255 13.30 -14.03 5.27
N LYS A 256 11.98 -14.23 5.27
CA LYS A 256 11.37 -15.41 4.63
C LYS A 256 11.03 -15.19 3.16
N GLY A 257 11.31 -14.02 2.60
CA GLY A 257 10.97 -13.67 1.22
C GLY A 257 9.81 -12.66 1.14
N GLN A 258 9.48 -12.31 -0.10
CA GLN A 258 8.57 -11.22 -0.43
C GLN A 258 7.82 -11.52 -1.73
N SER A 259 6.58 -11.06 -1.83
CA SER A 259 5.71 -11.29 -2.98
C SER A 259 4.71 -10.15 -3.17
N ALA A 260 4.31 -9.89 -4.40
CA ALA A 260 3.28 -8.92 -4.76
C ALA A 260 2.38 -9.48 -5.87
N ILE A 261 1.14 -9.00 -5.95
CA ILE A 261 0.30 -9.15 -7.15
C ILE A 261 0.37 -7.91 -8.03
N ILE A 262 0.16 -8.07 -9.33
CA ILE A 262 0.28 -6.98 -10.32
C ILE A 262 -0.95 -6.88 -11.23
N GLY A 263 -2.10 -7.39 -10.77
CA GLY A 263 -3.35 -7.51 -11.55
C GLY A 263 -3.36 -8.72 -12.51
N LYS A 264 -4.47 -8.87 -13.25
CA LYS A 264 -4.89 -10.00 -14.11
C LYS A 264 -4.22 -11.33 -13.73
N ARG A 265 -4.40 -11.77 -12.49
CA ARG A 265 -3.94 -13.09 -11.98
C ARG A 265 -2.43 -13.31 -12.17
N THR A 266 -1.65 -12.26 -12.02
CA THR A 266 -0.19 -12.29 -12.18
C THR A 266 0.47 -11.78 -10.91
N GLY A 267 1.54 -12.46 -10.49
CA GLY A 267 2.31 -12.06 -9.33
C GLY A 267 3.81 -12.11 -9.58
N ILE A 268 4.53 -11.68 -8.56
CA ILE A 268 5.98 -11.77 -8.43
C ILE A 268 6.30 -12.27 -7.03
N ALA A 269 7.30 -13.13 -6.91
CA ALA A 269 7.67 -13.77 -5.67
C ALA A 269 9.17 -14.02 -5.64
N SER A 270 9.79 -13.73 -4.50
CA SER A 270 11.19 -14.02 -4.23
C SER A 270 11.33 -14.69 -2.86
N PHE A 271 11.73 -15.96 -2.86
CA PHE A 271 11.86 -16.79 -1.66
C PHE A 271 13.20 -17.53 -1.70
N PHE A 272 14.02 -17.39 -0.66
CA PHE A 272 15.32 -18.10 -0.55
C PHE A 272 16.20 -17.98 -1.82
N GLY A 273 16.19 -16.82 -2.49
CA GLY A 273 16.94 -16.58 -3.73
C GLY A 273 16.27 -17.09 -5.01
N ILE A 274 15.17 -17.85 -4.91
CA ILE A 274 14.36 -18.30 -6.04
C ILE A 274 13.38 -17.17 -6.42
N ASN A 275 13.42 -16.77 -7.69
CA ASN A 275 12.56 -15.73 -8.25
C ASN A 275 11.52 -16.36 -9.16
N ILE A 276 10.24 -16.15 -8.84
CA ILE A 276 9.09 -16.68 -9.58
C ILE A 276 8.23 -15.49 -10.02
N SER A 277 7.72 -15.54 -11.24
CA SER A 277 6.83 -14.51 -11.79
C SER A 277 5.69 -15.15 -12.58
N GLY A 278 4.69 -14.36 -12.95
CA GLY A 278 3.59 -14.83 -13.77
C GLY A 278 2.44 -15.44 -12.96
N PHE A 279 1.72 -16.35 -13.61
CA PHE A 279 0.57 -17.04 -13.03
C PHE A 279 0.97 -17.97 -11.86
N LEU A 280 2.13 -18.62 -11.93
CA LEU A 280 2.61 -19.49 -10.84
C LEU A 280 2.89 -18.69 -9.57
N ALA A 281 3.49 -17.51 -9.68
CA ALA A 281 3.69 -16.61 -8.54
C ALA A 281 2.36 -16.14 -7.94
N TYR A 282 1.34 -15.88 -8.78
CA TYR A 282 -0.01 -15.55 -8.31
C TYR A 282 -0.66 -16.71 -7.53
N LEU A 283 -0.55 -17.95 -8.02
CA LEU A 283 -1.05 -19.12 -7.29
C LEU A 283 -0.33 -19.31 -5.94
N LEU A 284 1.00 -19.16 -5.92
CA LEU A 284 1.77 -19.22 -4.68
C LEU A 284 1.32 -18.14 -3.69
N TRP A 285 1.15 -16.91 -4.17
CA TRP A 285 0.66 -15.80 -3.36
C TRP A 285 -0.72 -16.13 -2.74
N ARG A 286 -1.69 -16.63 -3.54
CA ARG A 286 -3.02 -17.00 -3.03
C ARG A 286 -2.93 -18.04 -1.91
N ASN A 287 -2.15 -19.09 -2.11
CA ASN A 287 -2.01 -20.16 -1.12
C ASN A 287 -1.30 -19.67 0.16
N LEU A 288 -0.25 -18.86 0.02
CA LEU A 288 0.45 -18.27 1.16
C LEU A 288 -0.49 -17.40 2.01
N TYR A 289 -1.27 -16.51 1.39
CA TYR A 289 -2.20 -15.65 2.13
C TYR A 289 -3.40 -16.40 2.71
N LEU A 290 -3.94 -17.42 2.03
CA LEU A 290 -4.95 -18.31 2.61
C LEU A 290 -4.41 -19.01 3.87
N SER A 291 -3.13 -19.40 3.89
CA SER A 291 -2.53 -20.01 5.09
C SER A 291 -2.44 -19.05 6.28
N LYS A 292 -2.35 -17.74 6.02
CA LYS A 292 -2.26 -16.68 7.04
C LYS A 292 -3.60 -16.33 7.69
N ILE A 293 -4.72 -16.62 7.02
CA ILE A 293 -6.05 -16.44 7.61
C ILE A 293 -6.26 -17.47 8.71
N ARG A 294 -6.49 -17.00 9.94
CA ARG A 294 -6.60 -17.87 11.12
C ARG A 294 -7.90 -18.65 11.19
N SER A 295 -9.05 -18.03 10.92
CA SER A 295 -10.33 -18.71 11.07
C SER A 295 -10.69 -19.51 9.81
N SER A 296 -11.08 -20.76 10.00
CA SER A 296 -11.35 -21.70 8.91
C SER A 296 -12.56 -21.27 8.07
N ASP A 297 -13.56 -20.66 8.70
CA ASP A 297 -14.74 -20.11 8.03
C ASP A 297 -14.38 -18.93 7.10
N LYS A 298 -13.55 -17.98 7.58
CA LYS A 298 -13.07 -16.86 6.74
C LYS A 298 -12.18 -17.36 5.61
N LYS A 299 -11.31 -18.33 5.90
CA LYS A 299 -10.43 -18.95 4.90
C LYS A 299 -11.24 -19.60 3.79
N PHE A 300 -12.30 -20.34 4.13
CA PHE A 300 -13.19 -20.97 3.16
C PHE A 300 -13.94 -19.93 2.33
N ARG A 301 -14.49 -18.88 2.96
CA ARG A 301 -15.18 -17.78 2.24
C ARG A 301 -14.25 -17.09 1.23
N VAL A 302 -13.06 -16.67 1.67
CA VAL A 302 -12.07 -16.03 0.79
C VAL A 302 -11.64 -16.98 -0.34
N TRP A 303 -11.43 -18.26 -0.04
CA TRP A 303 -11.11 -19.25 -1.07
C TRP A 303 -12.23 -19.40 -2.09
N LEU A 304 -13.49 -19.48 -1.64
CA LEU A 304 -14.67 -19.60 -2.49
C LEU A 304 -14.82 -18.34 -3.36
N ASP A 305 -14.79 -17.16 -2.76
CA ASP A 305 -14.90 -15.86 -3.45
C ASP A 305 -13.83 -15.76 -4.54
N TRP A 306 -12.56 -15.97 -4.21
CA TRP A 306 -11.48 -15.94 -5.20
C TRP A 306 -11.57 -17.02 -6.28
N THR A 307 -12.30 -18.10 -6.03
CA THR A 307 -12.53 -19.16 -7.02
C THR A 307 -13.69 -18.77 -7.95
N LEU A 308 -14.75 -18.16 -7.41
CA LEU A 308 -15.85 -17.62 -8.18
C LEU A 308 -15.41 -16.44 -9.06
N ASP A 309 -14.53 -15.57 -8.56
CA ASP A 309 -13.88 -14.48 -9.31
C ASP A 309 -13.08 -14.96 -10.53
N LEU A 310 -12.82 -16.26 -10.66
CA LEU A 310 -12.22 -16.81 -11.87
C LEU A 310 -13.20 -16.83 -13.05
N PHE A 311 -14.50 -16.93 -12.76
CA PHE A 311 -15.58 -17.13 -13.72
C PHE A 311 -16.57 -15.95 -13.77
N PHE A 312 -16.66 -15.18 -12.69
CA PHE A 312 -17.56 -14.02 -12.59
C PHE A 312 -16.76 -12.73 -12.48
N LYS A 313 -17.27 -11.70 -13.15
CA LYS A 313 -16.73 -10.33 -13.05
C LYS A 313 -17.20 -9.68 -11.75
N ARG A 314 -16.46 -8.66 -11.31
CA ARG A 314 -16.79 -7.87 -10.12
C ARG A 314 -18.08 -7.09 -10.34
N ASP A 315 -18.89 -6.97 -9.30
CA ASP A 315 -20.12 -6.16 -9.33
C ASP A 315 -19.83 -4.67 -9.09
N ILE A 316 -20.85 -3.83 -9.33
CA ILE A 316 -20.84 -2.37 -9.09
C ILE A 316 -21.64 -1.96 -7.84
N SER A 317 -22.06 -2.91 -7.00
CA SER A 317 -22.85 -2.63 -5.80
C SER A 317 -22.06 -1.77 -4.83
N ARG A 318 -22.54 -0.58 -4.49
CA ARG A 318 -21.85 0.29 -3.54
C ARG A 318 -21.89 -0.33 -2.14
N LEU A 319 -20.73 -0.39 -1.49
CA LEU A 319 -20.61 -0.92 -0.14
C LEU A 319 -20.86 0.20 0.87
N LYS A 320 -21.52 -0.13 1.98
CA LYS A 320 -21.74 0.83 3.06
C LYS A 320 -20.39 1.16 3.71
N ILE A 321 -20.10 2.46 3.85
CA ILE A 321 -18.93 2.92 4.59
C ILE A 321 -19.15 2.55 6.06
N ILE A 322 -18.16 1.90 6.67
CA ILE A 322 -18.21 1.65 8.11
C ILE A 322 -17.76 2.96 8.75
N GLU A 323 -18.67 3.68 9.41
CA GLU A 323 -18.27 4.84 10.21
C GLU A 323 -17.25 4.36 11.25
N LYS A 324 -16.07 4.98 11.23
CA LYS A 324 -15.09 4.75 12.28
C LYS A 324 -15.61 5.51 13.49
N ASP A 325 -15.87 4.81 14.60
CA ASP A 325 -16.09 5.49 15.87
C ASP A 325 -14.96 6.50 16.06
N PRO A 326 -15.26 7.75 16.49
CA PRO A 326 -14.21 8.71 16.80
C PRO A 326 -13.22 8.04 17.75
N PRO A 327 -11.90 8.32 17.62
CA PRO A 327 -10.91 7.77 18.54
C PRO A 327 -11.41 8.07 19.96
N ARG A 328 -11.80 7.02 20.67
CA ARG A 328 -12.06 7.14 22.10
C ARG A 328 -10.67 7.41 22.67
N ASP A 329 -10.42 8.66 23.05
CA ASP A 329 -9.44 8.88 24.12
C ASP A 329 -9.86 7.91 25.21
N TYR A 330 -8.96 6.98 25.53
CA TYR A 330 -9.14 6.18 26.73
C TYR A 330 -9.23 7.21 27.82
N LYS A 331 -10.46 7.50 28.28
CA LYS A 331 -10.66 8.17 29.56
C LYS A 331 -9.74 7.42 30.51
N GLU A 332 -8.89 8.17 31.21
CA GLU A 332 -8.24 7.68 32.41
C GLU A 332 -9.29 6.82 33.11
N LEU A 333 -8.95 5.56 33.36
CA LEU A 333 -9.77 4.73 34.20
C LEU A 333 -9.89 5.55 35.48
N ASP A 334 -11.03 6.21 35.68
CA ASP A 334 -11.38 6.85 36.93
C ASP A 334 -11.03 5.81 37.98
N GLU A 335 -10.22 6.26 38.93
CA GLU A 335 -9.66 5.49 40.02
C GLU A 335 -10.65 4.39 40.41
N VAL A 336 -10.16 3.16 40.43
CA VAL A 336 -10.90 2.05 41.01
C VAL A 336 -11.29 2.52 42.40
N ASP A 337 -12.54 2.97 42.58
CA ASP A 337 -13.09 3.29 43.87
C ASP A 337 -12.78 2.08 44.75
N ASP A 338 -12.01 2.32 45.79
CA ASP A 338 -11.67 1.35 46.82
C ASP A 338 -12.96 0.72 47.35
N VAL A 339 -13.35 -0.43 46.79
CA VAL A 339 -14.36 -1.29 47.39
C VAL A 339 -13.60 -2.27 48.28
N TRP A 340 -13.52 -1.85 49.54
CA TRP A 340 -13.16 -2.57 50.77
C TRP A 340 -13.15 -4.10 50.72
#